data_AF-A0A2S2QYJ0-F1
#
_entry.id   AF-A0A2S2QYJ0-F1
#
_cell.length_a   1.000
_cell.length_b   1.000
_cell.length_c   1.000
_cell.angle_alpha   90.00
_cell.angle_beta   90.00
_cell.angle_gamma   90.00
#
_symmetry.space_group_name_H-M   'P 1'
#
loop_
_entity.id
_entity.type
_entity.pdbx_description
1 polymer ?
#
loop_
_entity_poly.entity_id
_entity_poly.type
_entity_poly.pdbx_seq_one_letter_code
_entity_poly.pdbx_strand_id
1 'polypeptide(L)'
;MSDWLSWITYATQTRYAGAYLTAQAFDGRRQYVGLPQSPRQNCTIPAADAFVCRYPDGDSYVNERYPPSVADPQINLVASFVFPVAAMVFNVLLYVAPLPSYIKAKFRE
;
A
#
# COMPACT_ATOMS: atom_id res chain seq x y z
N MET A 1 0.93 -11.92 -10.36
CA MET A 1 -0.45 -11.65 -9.91
C MET A 1 -1.31 -11.49 -11.15
N SER A 2 -2.56 -11.97 -11.16
CA SER A 2 -3.43 -11.73 -12.32
C SER A 2 -3.81 -10.25 -12.43
N ASP A 3 -4.04 -9.76 -13.65
CA ASP A 3 -4.18 -8.33 -13.92
C ASP A 3 -5.35 -7.68 -13.19
N TRP A 4 -6.49 -8.36 -13.10
CA TRP A 4 -7.67 -7.84 -12.39
C TRP A 4 -7.41 -7.60 -10.90
N LEU A 5 -6.61 -8.46 -10.27
CA LEU A 5 -6.21 -8.33 -8.87
C LEU A 5 -5.31 -7.11 -8.69
N SER A 6 -4.46 -6.81 -9.67
CA SER A 6 -3.65 -5.59 -9.69
C SER A 6 -4.54 -4.35 -9.66
N TRP A 7 -5.59 -4.30 -10.50
CA TRP A 7 -6.53 -3.18 -10.54
C TRP A 7 -7.22 -2.92 -9.21
N ILE A 8 -7.65 -3.96 -8.50
CA ILE A 8 -8.30 -3.81 -7.19
C ILE A 8 -7.37 -3.16 -6.17
N THR A 9 -6.07 -3.47 -6.20
CA THR A 9 -5.14 -2.85 -5.24
C THR A 9 -5.00 -1.34 -5.42
N TYR A 10 -5.27 -0.78 -6.60
CA TYR A 10 -5.29 0.68 -6.79
C TYR A 10 -6.46 1.35 -6.06
N ALA A 11 -7.52 0.59 -5.75
CA ALA A 11 -8.68 1.05 -5.00
C ALA A 11 -8.54 0.83 -3.48
N THR A 12 -7.34 0.50 -2.97
CA THR A 12 -7.13 0.31 -1.52
C THR A 12 -6.11 1.30 -0.96
N GLN A 13 -6.43 1.89 0.20
CA GLN A 13 -5.53 2.76 0.96
C GLN A 13 -4.20 2.07 1.28
N THR A 14 -4.25 0.77 1.57
CA THR A 14 -3.11 -0.06 1.96
C THR A 14 -2.00 -0.09 0.91
N ARG A 15 -2.33 0.03 -0.38
CA ARG A 15 -1.32 0.08 -1.45
C ARG A 15 -0.43 1.31 -1.33
N TYR A 16 -1.05 2.50 -1.22
CA TYR A 16 -0.34 3.77 -1.14
C TYR A 16 0.38 3.94 0.20
N ALA A 17 -0.29 3.61 1.31
CA ALA A 17 0.35 3.65 2.63
C ALA A 17 1.53 2.68 2.73
N GLY A 18 1.39 1.46 2.20
CA GLY A 18 2.46 0.47 2.16
C GLY A 18 3.62 0.94 1.30
N ALA A 19 3.36 1.53 0.13
CA ALA A 19 4.41 2.08 -0.73
C ALA A 19 5.20 3.19 -0.02
N TYR A 20 4.51 4.15 0.59
CA TYR A 20 5.15 5.22 1.36
C TYR A 20 6.01 4.68 2.50
N LEU A 21 5.45 3.82 3.35
CA LEU A 21 6.18 3.28 4.50
C LEU A 21 7.38 2.42 4.08
N THR A 22 7.24 1.64 3.01
CA THR A 22 8.34 0.80 2.50
C THR A 22 9.46 1.66 1.93
N ALA A 23 9.13 2.70 1.16
CA ALA A 23 10.12 3.67 0.70
C ALA A 23 10.82 4.33 1.89
N GLN A 24 10.09 4.85 2.89
CA GLN A 24 10.70 5.46 4.07
C GLN A 24 11.57 4.51 4.89
N ALA A 25 11.24 3.22 4.91
CA ALA A 25 11.97 2.21 5.66
C ALA A 25 13.26 1.78 4.96
N PHE A 26 13.27 1.63 3.63
CA PHE A 26 14.35 0.98 2.90
C PHE A 26 15.07 1.86 1.87
N ASP A 27 14.36 2.78 1.22
CA ASP A 27 14.91 3.62 0.15
C ASP A 27 15.95 4.61 0.69
N GLY A 28 17.08 4.73 -0.01
CA GLY A 28 18.19 5.64 0.31
C GLY A 28 18.86 5.41 1.68
N ARG A 29 18.55 4.33 2.41
CA ARG A 29 19.10 4.08 3.74
C ARG A 29 20.49 3.44 3.66
N ARG A 30 21.49 4.10 4.26
CA ARG A 30 22.89 3.64 4.29
C ARG A 30 23.10 2.22 4.82
N GLN A 31 22.24 1.76 5.73
CA GLN A 31 22.29 0.41 6.30
C GLN A 31 21.86 -0.70 5.32
N TYR A 32 21.26 -0.32 4.18
CA TYR A 32 20.80 -1.22 3.13
C TYR A 32 21.50 -0.90 1.81
N VAL A 33 22.81 -0.65 1.84
CA VAL A 33 23.62 -0.41 0.64
C VAL A 33 24.75 -1.45 0.61
N GLY A 34 24.94 -2.11 -0.52
CA GLY A 34 26.02 -3.09 -0.70
C GLY A 34 25.82 -4.37 0.11
N LEU A 35 24.57 -4.80 0.25
CA LEU A 35 24.21 -6.05 0.92
C LEU A 35 24.80 -7.25 0.15
N PRO A 36 25.21 -8.33 0.86
CA PRO A 36 25.66 -9.55 0.21
C PRO A 36 24.53 -10.14 -0.66
N GLN A 37 24.68 -10.04 -1.98
CA GLN A 37 23.75 -10.60 -2.96
C GLN A 37 24.42 -11.77 -3.68
N SER A 38 23.72 -12.89 -3.84
CA SER A 38 24.18 -13.99 -4.68
C SER A 38 23.09 -14.45 -5.65
N PRO A 39 23.33 -14.39 -6.97
CA PRO A 39 22.39 -14.91 -7.97
C PRO A 39 22.45 -16.44 -8.10
N ARG A 40 23.41 -17.11 -7.45
CA ARG A 40 23.69 -18.55 -7.60
C ARG A 40 23.74 -19.35 -6.30
N GLN A 41 23.93 -18.71 -5.14
CA GLN A 41 23.99 -19.40 -3.84
C GLN A 41 22.76 -19.12 -2.99
N ASN A 42 22.28 -20.17 -2.33
CA ASN A 42 21.35 -20.07 -1.21
C ASN A 42 22.16 -19.61 0.01
N CYS A 43 21.76 -18.52 0.67
CA CYS A 43 22.52 -17.91 1.77
C CYS A 43 22.38 -18.69 3.07
N THR A 44 22.87 -19.93 3.09
CA THR A 44 22.92 -20.80 4.24
C THR A 44 24.17 -20.53 5.09
N ILE A 45 23.99 -19.80 6.19
CA ILE A 45 24.46 -20.26 7.51
C ILE A 45 23.19 -20.78 8.22
N PRO A 46 23.26 -21.91 8.95
CA PRO A 46 22.17 -22.87 8.99
C PRO A 46 20.91 -22.35 9.71
N ALA A 47 19.77 -22.68 9.09
CA ALA A 47 18.46 -22.88 9.71
C ALA A 47 18.05 -21.89 10.81
N ALA A 48 17.62 -20.69 10.41
CA ALA A 48 16.54 -20.02 11.13
C ALA A 48 15.56 -19.36 10.17
N ASP A 49 15.99 -18.58 9.16
CA ASP A 49 15.03 -17.91 8.25
C ASP A 49 15.59 -17.62 6.84
N ALA A 50 14.87 -18.06 5.81
CA ALA A 50 15.32 -18.20 4.42
C ALA A 50 15.14 -16.95 3.52
N PHE A 51 15.33 -15.72 4.03
CA PHE A 51 14.94 -14.48 3.30
C PHE A 51 16.07 -13.49 2.95
N VAL A 52 17.35 -13.80 3.16
CA VAL A 52 18.32 -12.73 3.48
C VAL A 52 19.23 -12.22 2.33
N CYS A 53 19.21 -12.77 1.11
CA CYS A 53 20.22 -12.42 0.07
C CYS A 53 19.71 -12.11 -1.35
N ARG A 54 18.48 -11.62 -1.49
CA ARG A 54 17.91 -11.31 -2.82
C ARG A 54 18.32 -9.93 -3.35
N TYR A 55 18.38 -8.94 -2.48
CA TYR A 55 18.48 -7.52 -2.86
C TYR A 55 19.86 -6.96 -2.50
N PRO A 56 20.58 -6.32 -3.44
CA PRO A 56 21.86 -5.66 -3.18
C PRO A 56 21.72 -4.37 -2.36
N ASP A 57 20.53 -3.77 -2.38
CA ASP A 57 20.22 -2.54 -1.66
C ASP A 57 18.72 -2.44 -1.34
N GLY A 58 18.35 -1.46 -0.51
CA GLY A 58 16.95 -1.20 -0.18
C GLY A 58 16.14 -0.66 -1.37
N ASP A 59 16.79 0.02 -2.31
CA ASP A 59 16.15 0.62 -3.48
C ASP A 59 15.68 -0.46 -4.48
N SER A 60 16.53 -1.44 -4.78
CA SER A 60 16.17 -2.63 -5.56
C SER A 60 15.03 -3.43 -4.95
N TYR A 61 14.94 -3.50 -3.61
CA TYR A 61 13.80 -4.09 -2.92
C TYR A 61 12.50 -3.29 -3.17
N VAL A 62 12.56 -1.97 -3.03
CA VAL A 62 11.40 -1.08 -3.22
C VAL A 62 10.94 -1.10 -4.68
N ASN A 63 11.86 -1.03 -5.63
CA ASN A 63 11.60 -1.00 -7.08
C ASN A 63 11.05 -2.32 -7.62
N GLU A 64 11.43 -3.47 -7.05
CA GLU A 64 10.81 -4.75 -7.44
C GLU A 64 9.35 -4.82 -6.95
N ARG A 65 9.07 -4.27 -5.76
CA ARG A 65 7.77 -4.42 -5.10
C ARG A 65 6.73 -3.42 -5.57
N TYR A 66 7.14 -2.20 -5.90
CA TYR A 66 6.26 -1.13 -6.34
C TYR A 66 6.65 -0.69 -7.75
N PRO A 67 5.70 -0.67 -8.71
CA PRO A 67 6.01 -0.24 -10.06
C PRO A 67 6.41 1.25 -10.06
N PRO A 68 7.15 1.72 -11.08
CA PRO A 68 7.60 3.11 -11.17
C PRO A 68 6.46 4.15 -11.09
N SER A 69 5.23 3.75 -11.46
CA SER A 69 4.03 4.58 -11.32
C SER A 69 3.65 4.91 -9.87
N VAL A 70 4.23 4.22 -8.90
CA VAL A 70 4.02 4.37 -7.45
C VAL A 70 5.31 4.86 -6.79
N ALA A 71 6.29 5.35 -7.57
CA ALA A 71 7.62 5.67 -7.07
C ALA A 71 7.65 6.89 -6.14
N ASP A 72 6.79 7.90 -6.37
CA ASP A 72 6.83 9.11 -5.56
C ASP A 72 6.20 8.88 -4.16
N PRO A 73 7.00 8.89 -3.09
CA PRO A 73 6.49 8.66 -1.75
C PRO A 73 5.51 9.76 -1.31
N GLN A 74 5.70 11.01 -1.74
CA GLN A 74 4.84 12.12 -1.34
C GLN A 74 3.45 12.00 -1.97
N ILE A 75 3.37 11.58 -3.23
CA ILE A 75 2.08 11.31 -3.89
C ILE A 75 1.35 10.17 -3.17
N ASN A 76 2.07 9.10 -2.80
CA ASN A 76 1.49 7.99 -2.05
C ASN A 76 0.96 8.41 -0.67
N LEU A 77 1.68 9.29 0.03
CA LEU A 77 1.22 9.84 1.30
C LEU A 77 -0.09 10.61 1.10
N VAL A 78 -0.15 11.53 0.13
CA VAL A 78 -1.37 12.30 -0.17
C VAL A 78 -2.52 11.38 -0.58
N ALA A 79 -2.26 10.43 -1.49
CA ALA A 79 -3.25 9.45 -1.94
C ALA A 79 -3.83 8.63 -0.77
N SER A 80 -3.01 8.32 0.25
CA SER A 80 -3.47 7.59 1.43
C SER A 80 -4.51 8.37 2.26
N PHE A 81 -4.49 9.70 2.23
CA PHE A 81 -5.47 10.55 2.91
C PHE A 81 -6.77 10.76 2.11
N VAL A 82 -6.76 10.50 0.80
CA VAL A 82 -7.99 10.58 -0.01
C VAL A 82 -9.06 9.60 0.49
N PHE A 83 -8.66 8.42 0.96
CA PHE A 83 -9.57 7.39 1.47
C PHE A 83 -10.36 7.82 2.72
N PRO A 84 -9.72 8.25 3.83
CA PRO A 84 -10.46 8.72 4.99
C PRO A 84 -11.28 9.99 4.70
N VAL A 85 -10.79 10.89 3.83
CA VAL A 85 -11.55 12.08 3.40
C VAL A 85 -12.80 11.67 2.61
N ALA A 86 -12.68 10.75 1.66
CA ALA A 86 -13.82 10.23 0.90
C ALA A 86 -14.81 9.51 1.81
N ALA A 87 -14.33 8.72 2.78
CA ALA A 87 -15.18 8.07 3.77
C ALA A 87 -15.92 9.08 4.65
N MET A 88 -15.26 10.16 5.06
CA MET A 88 -15.88 11.26 5.81
C MET A 88 -16.98 11.94 4.98
N VAL A 89 -16.69 12.32 3.73
CA VAL A 89 -17.67 12.94 2.84
C VAL A 89 -18.86 12.01 2.58
N PHE A 90 -18.60 10.74 2.30
CA PHE A 90 -19.65 9.74 2.12
C PHE A 90 -20.52 9.62 3.37
N ASN A 91 -19.91 9.63 4.56
CA ASN A 91 -20.64 9.59 5.82
C ASN A 91 -21.51 10.83 6.02
N VAL A 92 -20.98 12.03 5.74
CA VAL A 92 -21.77 13.29 5.75
C VAL A 92 -22.96 13.21 4.80
N LEU A 93 -22.76 12.70 3.57
CA LEU A 93 -23.85 12.53 2.61
C LEU A 93 -24.91 11.56 3.13
N LEU A 94 -24.53 10.46 3.78
CA LEU A 94 -25.46 9.53 4.41
C LEU A 94 -26.27 10.16 5.54
N TYR A 95 -25.64 11.03 6.35
CA TYR A 95 -26.33 11.75 7.43
C TYR A 95 -27.28 12.85 6.91
N VAL A 96 -26.93 13.50 5.80
CA VAL A 96 -27.75 14.57 5.19
C VAL A 96 -28.85 14.00 4.30
N ALA A 97 -28.65 12.82 3.72
CA ALA A 97 -29.64 12.18 2.85
C ALA A 97 -30.96 11.98 3.61
N PRO A 98 -32.08 12.55 3.12
CA PRO A 98 -33.36 12.37 3.78
C PRO A 98 -33.72 10.88 3.76
N LEU A 99 -34.14 10.34 4.92
CA LEU A 99 -34.70 8.99 5.01
C LEU A 99 -35.69 8.76 3.86
N PRO A 100 -35.56 7.65 3.10
CA PRO A 100 -36.47 7.31 2.02
C PRO A 100 -37.92 7.47 2.48
N SER A 101 -38.76 8.09 1.65
CA SER A 101 -40.16 8.40 1.97
C SER A 101 -40.95 7.18 2.44
N TYR A 102 -40.59 5.99 1.98
CA TYR A 102 -41.12 4.71 2.44
C TYR A 102 -40.88 4.43 3.93
N ILE A 103 -39.71 4.79 4.47
CA ILE A 103 -39.44 4.67 5.91
C ILE A 103 -40.25 5.71 6.69
N LYS A 104 -40.35 6.94 6.17
CA LYS A 104 -41.15 8.00 6.81
C LYS A 104 -42.65 7.68 6.85
N ALA A 105 -43.18 7.01 5.83
CA ALA A 105 -44.59 6.61 5.77
C ALA A 105 -44.94 5.56 6.84
N LYS A 106 -44.03 4.63 7.14
CA LYS A 106 -44.25 3.55 8.12
C LYS A 106 -44.31 4.01 9.58
N PHE A 107 -43.89 5.23 9.89
CA PHE A 107 -43.97 5.83 11.23
C PHE A 107 -45.08 6.88 11.36
N ARG A 108 -45.93 7.03 10.34
CA ARG A 108 -47.02 8.01 10.30
C ARG A 108 -48.41 7.38 10.41
N GLU A 109 -48.48 6.06 10.56
CA GLU A 109 -49.66 5.26 10.92
C GLU A 109 -49.47 4.68 12.32
#